data_AF-A0A6I3U7D0-F1
#
_entry.id   AF-A0A6I3U7D0-F1
#
_cell.length_a   1.000
_cell.length_b   1.000
_cell.length_c   1.000
_cell.angle_alpha   90.00
_cell.angle_beta   90.00
_cell.angle_gamma   90.00
#
_symmetry.space_group_name_H-M   'P 1'
#
loop_
_entity.id
_entity.type
_entity.pdbx_description
1 polymer ?
#
loop_
_entity_poly.entity_id
_entity_poly.type
_entity_poly.pdbx_seq_one_letter_code
_entity_poly.pdbx_strand_id
1 'polypeptide(L)'
;VLALIGEEGIDRISDENDLKQIKDYLVEIALKNGKIKDLIEEKECLGAELMNFIVPLPSRLNDIFWSSYDISPQEAVEEFYKLSKDSDYIKTSAIAKNIEFRASTKYGELEITINLSKPEKDPKTIAAEKLVKATNYPKCLLCM
;
A
#
# COMPACT_ATOMS: atom_id res chain seq x y z
N VAL A 1 10.54 10.87 -10.18
CA VAL A 1 11.22 9.85 -9.35
C VAL A 1 12.37 10.44 -8.54
N LEU A 2 13.45 10.98 -9.13
CA LEU A 2 14.59 11.57 -8.38
C LEU A 2 14.19 12.67 -7.37
N ALA A 3 13.21 13.50 -7.71
CA ALA A 3 12.68 14.50 -6.78
C ALA A 3 12.16 13.88 -5.46
N LEU A 4 11.60 12.66 -5.53
CA LEU A 4 11.04 11.93 -4.39
C LEU A 4 12.10 11.16 -3.60
N ILE A 5 13.11 10.59 -4.28
CA ILE A 5 14.08 9.67 -3.65
C ILE A 5 15.48 10.25 -3.43
N GLY A 6 15.82 11.38 -4.06
CA GLY A 6 17.18 11.95 -4.08
C GLY A 6 18.04 11.41 -5.23
N GLU A 7 19.26 11.91 -5.32
CA GLU A 7 20.20 11.64 -6.42
C GLU A 7 21.33 10.67 -6.03
N GLU A 8 21.58 10.46 -4.75
CA GLU A 8 22.63 9.55 -4.27
C GLU A 8 22.15 8.09 -4.31
N GLY A 9 23.05 7.17 -4.69
CA GLY A 9 22.80 5.72 -4.66
C GLY A 9 22.01 5.16 -5.85
N ILE A 10 21.86 5.92 -6.93
CA ILE A 10 21.10 5.55 -8.14
C ILE A 10 21.91 4.78 -9.19
N ASP A 11 23.21 4.56 -8.96
CA ASP A 11 24.12 3.93 -9.94
C ASP A 11 23.94 2.42 -10.07
N ARG A 12 23.00 1.83 -9.31
CA ARG A 12 22.72 0.40 -9.35
C ARG A 12 21.64 0.09 -10.38
N ILE A 13 22.06 -0.65 -11.40
CA ILE A 13 21.14 -1.35 -12.30
C ILE A 13 20.71 -2.63 -11.58
N SER A 14 19.39 -2.81 -11.43
CA SER A 14 18.79 -4.02 -10.88
C SER A 14 18.14 -4.82 -12.00
N ASP A 15 18.29 -6.14 -11.99
CA ASP A 15 17.56 -7.07 -12.86
C ASP A 15 16.19 -7.46 -12.26
N GLU A 16 15.78 -6.80 -11.16
CA GLU A 16 14.49 -7.03 -10.52
C GLU A 16 13.34 -6.63 -11.44
N ASN A 17 12.37 -7.53 -11.59
CA ASN A 17 11.18 -7.31 -12.43
C ASN A 17 9.90 -7.18 -11.60
N ASP A 18 9.95 -7.45 -10.30
CA ASP A 18 8.84 -7.21 -9.40
C ASP A 18 8.74 -5.73 -9.02
N LEU A 19 7.70 -5.07 -9.52
CA LEU A 19 7.40 -3.66 -9.24
C LEU A 19 7.36 -3.33 -7.74
N LYS A 20 6.92 -4.28 -6.90
CA LYS A 20 6.84 -4.07 -5.45
C LYS A 20 8.21 -3.98 -4.82
N GLN A 21 9.13 -4.85 -5.23
CA GLN A 21 10.51 -4.85 -4.77
C GLN A 21 11.27 -3.63 -5.27
N ILE A 22 11.04 -3.22 -6.52
CA ILE A 22 11.59 -1.97 -7.05
C ILE A 22 11.10 -0.77 -6.21
N LYS A 23 9.79 -0.68 -5.95
CA LYS A 23 9.22 0.36 -5.08
C LYS A 23 9.84 0.34 -3.68
N ASP A 24 9.95 -0.82 -3.05
CA ASP A 24 10.57 -0.95 -1.71
C ASP A 24 12.04 -0.48 -1.73
N TYR A 25 12.80 -0.82 -2.78
CA TYR A 25 14.19 -0.37 -2.94
C TYR A 25 14.28 1.16 -3.10
N LEU A 26 13.39 1.77 -3.88
CA LEU A 26 13.34 3.23 -4.06
C LEU A 26 12.97 3.96 -2.76
N VAL A 27 12.10 3.38 -1.93
CA VAL A 27 11.79 3.89 -0.59
C VAL A 27 13.03 3.83 0.32
N GLU A 28 13.82 2.76 0.25
CA GLU A 28 15.09 2.65 1.00
C GLU A 28 16.15 3.66 0.55
N ILE A 29 16.21 4.00 -0.74
CA ILE A 29 17.05 5.10 -1.22
C ILE A 29 16.58 6.43 -0.64
N ALA A 30 15.28 6.70 -0.65
CA ALA A 30 14.71 7.92 -0.11
C ALA A 30 14.99 8.10 1.39
N LEU A 31 14.96 7.01 2.16
CA LEU A 31 15.35 7.02 3.58
C LEU A 31 16.82 7.40 3.76
N LYS A 32 17.73 6.77 2.99
CA LYS A 32 19.17 7.05 3.05
C LYS A 32 19.49 8.48 2.67
N ASN A 33 18.77 9.02 1.70
CA ASN A 33 18.92 10.38 1.21
C ASN A 33 18.16 11.41 2.07
N GLY A 34 17.53 10.98 3.18
CA GLY A 34 16.82 11.86 4.11
C GLY A 34 15.57 12.54 3.55
N LYS A 35 14.98 11.99 2.47
CA LYS A 35 13.74 12.50 1.86
C LYS A 35 12.50 12.18 2.68
N ILE A 36 12.55 11.08 3.41
CA ILE A 36 11.53 10.65 4.36
C ILE A 36 12.17 10.24 5.68
N LYS A 37 11.40 10.29 6.76
CA LYS A 37 11.79 9.76 8.07
C LYS A 37 11.60 8.24 8.08
N ASP A 38 12.32 7.59 9.00
CA ASP A 38 12.12 6.17 9.31
C ASP A 38 10.84 5.95 10.13
N LEU A 39 9.70 6.22 9.49
CA LEU A 39 8.34 6.01 9.99
C LEU A 39 7.58 5.16 8.97
N ILE A 40 6.77 4.22 9.45
CA ILE A 40 6.01 3.31 8.59
C ILE A 40 5.09 4.12 7.66
N GLU A 41 4.43 5.15 8.21
CA GLU A 41 3.49 5.99 7.47
C GLU A 41 4.16 6.77 6.33
N GLU A 42 5.37 7.30 6.55
CA GLU A 42 6.12 8.03 5.52
C GLU A 42 6.61 7.09 4.41
N LYS A 43 7.06 5.88 4.77
CA LYS A 43 7.44 4.84 3.81
C LYS A 43 6.25 4.38 2.96
N GLU A 44 5.08 4.19 3.58
CA GLU A 44 3.86 3.80 2.88
C GLU A 44 3.36 4.89 1.94
N CYS A 45 3.39 6.16 2.38
CA CYS A 45 2.98 7.31 1.56
C CYS A 45 3.86 7.44 0.32
N LEU A 46 5.20 7.43 0.51
CA LEU A 46 6.13 7.48 -0.62
C LEU A 46 5.97 6.27 -1.54
N GLY A 47 5.77 5.07 -0.99
CA GLY A 47 5.52 3.87 -1.77
C GLY A 47 4.28 4.01 -2.66
N ALA A 48 3.20 4.61 -2.15
CA ALA A 48 2.00 4.90 -2.91
C ALA A 48 2.24 5.96 -4.01
N GLU A 49 3.00 7.03 -3.72
CA GLU A 49 3.37 8.02 -4.72
C GLU A 49 4.22 7.43 -5.85
N LEU A 50 5.13 6.50 -5.53
CA LEU A 50 5.93 5.79 -6.53
C LEU A 50 5.05 4.88 -7.41
N MET A 51 4.10 4.17 -6.80
CA MET A 51 3.16 3.32 -7.55
C MET A 51 2.17 4.15 -8.38
N ASN A 52 1.90 5.40 -8.03
CA ASN A 52 1.03 6.26 -8.82
C ASN A 52 1.57 6.53 -10.24
N PHE A 53 2.88 6.38 -10.49
CA PHE A 53 3.44 6.51 -11.84
C PHE A 53 3.07 5.36 -12.78
N ILE A 54 2.71 4.20 -12.24
CA ILE A 54 2.36 3.00 -13.03
C ILE A 54 0.85 2.79 -13.14
N VAL A 55 0.05 3.45 -12.31
CA VAL A 55 -1.41 3.35 -12.33
C VAL A 55 -1.98 4.25 -13.43
N PRO A 56 -2.92 3.77 -14.26
CA PRO A 56 -3.58 4.60 -15.26
C PRO A 56 -4.32 5.78 -14.63
N LEU A 57 -4.50 6.85 -15.42
CA LEU A 57 -5.38 7.96 -15.03
C LEU A 57 -6.80 7.44 -14.70
N PRO A 58 -7.51 8.05 -13.74
CA PRO A 58 -8.85 7.60 -13.35
C PRO A 58 -9.84 7.50 -14.51
N SER A 59 -9.80 8.46 -15.45
CA SER A 59 -10.64 8.41 -16.67
C SER A 59 -10.34 7.16 -17.50
N ARG A 60 -9.06 6.89 -17.76
CA ARG A 60 -8.64 5.71 -18.53
C ARG A 60 -8.98 4.42 -17.82
N LEU A 61 -8.82 4.37 -16.49
CA LEU A 61 -9.16 3.21 -15.69
C LEU A 61 -10.66 2.92 -15.72
N ASN A 62 -11.50 3.97 -15.62
CA ASN A 62 -12.95 3.83 -15.76
C ASN A 62 -13.33 3.31 -17.14
N ASP A 63 -12.73 3.85 -18.21
CA ASP A 63 -13.01 3.39 -19.57
C ASP A 63 -12.65 1.90 -19.74
N ILE A 64 -11.49 1.47 -19.23
CA ILE A 64 -11.06 0.06 -19.24
C ILE A 64 -12.08 -0.80 -18.48
N PHE A 65 -12.43 -0.41 -17.25
CA PHE A 65 -13.34 -1.18 -16.41
C PHE A 65 -14.70 -1.39 -17.08
N TRP A 66 -15.32 -0.32 -17.59
CA TRP A 66 -16.63 -0.42 -18.23
C TRP A 66 -16.58 -1.16 -19.57
N SER A 67 -15.49 -1.04 -20.32
CA SER A 67 -15.30 -1.82 -21.54
C SER A 67 -15.21 -3.33 -21.26
N SER A 68 -14.46 -3.72 -20.23
CA SER A 68 -14.38 -5.13 -19.79
C SER A 68 -15.70 -5.59 -19.18
N TYR A 69 -16.43 -4.70 -18.51
CA TYR A 69 -17.72 -5.01 -17.88
C TYR A 69 -18.79 -5.36 -18.91
N ASP A 70 -18.81 -4.68 -20.06
CA ASP A 70 -19.71 -4.97 -21.18
C ASP A 70 -19.47 -6.38 -21.76
N ILE A 71 -18.25 -6.92 -21.62
CA ILE A 71 -17.93 -8.31 -21.97
C ILE A 71 -18.38 -9.25 -20.86
N SER A 72 -17.91 -9.00 -19.63
CA SER A 72 -18.26 -9.77 -18.44
C SER A 72 -17.99 -8.96 -17.17
N PRO A 73 -18.97 -8.83 -16.26
CA PRO A 73 -18.75 -8.24 -14.95
C PRO A 73 -17.62 -8.91 -14.15
N GLN A 74 -17.44 -10.22 -14.32
CA GLN A 74 -16.39 -10.97 -13.63
C GLN A 74 -14.99 -10.57 -14.16
N GLU A 75 -14.83 -10.44 -15.47
CA GLU A 75 -13.57 -10.06 -16.09
C GLU A 75 -13.14 -8.66 -15.65
N ALA A 76 -14.06 -7.68 -15.67
CA ALA A 76 -13.78 -6.34 -15.19
C ALA A 76 -13.27 -6.29 -13.74
N VAL A 77 -13.89 -7.08 -12.86
CA VAL A 77 -13.48 -7.17 -11.45
C VAL A 77 -12.13 -7.88 -11.31
N GLU A 78 -11.89 -8.96 -12.05
CA GLU A 78 -10.62 -9.69 -12.02
C GLU A 78 -9.45 -8.82 -12.51
N GLU A 79 -9.64 -8.06 -13.59
CA GLU A 79 -8.64 -7.12 -14.12
C GLU A 79 -8.36 -5.98 -13.13
N PHE A 80 -9.41 -5.36 -12.59
CA PHE A 80 -9.26 -4.29 -11.59
C PHE A 80 -8.59 -4.79 -10.30
N TYR A 81 -8.94 -6.00 -9.87
CA TYR A 81 -8.32 -6.66 -8.72
C TYR A 81 -6.84 -6.97 -8.99
N LYS A 82 -6.51 -7.43 -10.21
CA LYS A 82 -5.12 -7.65 -10.62
C LYS A 82 -4.32 -6.34 -10.57
N LEU A 83 -4.82 -5.27 -11.18
CA LEU A 83 -4.18 -3.95 -11.11
C LEU A 83 -3.99 -3.49 -9.66
N SER A 84 -5.00 -3.69 -8.81
CA SER A 84 -4.94 -3.32 -7.39
C SER A 84 -3.87 -4.12 -6.63
N LYS A 85 -3.66 -5.39 -6.98
CA LYS A 85 -2.55 -6.19 -6.43
C LYS A 85 -1.21 -5.71 -6.97
N ASP A 86 -1.09 -5.46 -8.27
CA ASP A 86 0.17 -5.13 -8.95
C ASP A 86 0.69 -3.75 -8.52
N SER A 87 -0.21 -2.76 -8.35
CA SER A 87 0.09 -1.42 -7.82
C SER A 87 0.32 -1.39 -6.30
N ASP A 88 0.28 -2.55 -5.64
CA ASP A 88 0.40 -2.68 -4.19
C ASP A 88 -0.64 -1.86 -3.40
N TYR A 89 -1.79 -1.56 -4.02
CA TYR A 89 -2.96 -0.99 -3.34
C TYR A 89 -3.59 -2.03 -2.41
N ILE A 90 -3.72 -3.26 -2.91
CA ILE A 90 -4.01 -4.44 -2.10
C ILE A 90 -2.67 -5.06 -1.70
N LYS A 91 -2.33 -4.91 -0.41
CA LYS A 91 -1.05 -5.29 0.20
C LYS A 91 -0.89 -6.81 0.36
N THR A 92 -0.91 -7.55 -0.74
CA THR A 92 -0.84 -9.02 -0.75
C THR A 92 0.37 -9.56 0.02
N SER A 93 1.52 -8.88 -0.06
CA SER A 93 2.74 -9.27 0.65
C SER A 93 2.63 -9.11 2.17
N ALA A 94 1.80 -8.16 2.63
CA ALA A 94 1.52 -7.97 4.06
C ALA A 94 0.44 -8.95 4.53
N ILE A 95 -0.61 -9.17 3.72
CA ILE A 95 -1.67 -10.16 4.00
C ILE A 95 -1.09 -11.57 4.11
N ALA A 96 -0.11 -11.92 3.27
CA ALA A 96 0.57 -13.22 3.32
C ALA A 96 1.30 -13.49 4.64
N LYS A 97 1.52 -12.47 5.48
CA LYS A 97 2.11 -12.61 6.82
C LYS A 97 1.06 -12.93 7.89
N ASN A 98 -0.23 -12.86 7.58
CA ASN A 98 -1.28 -13.16 8.55
C ASN A 98 -1.17 -14.60 9.04
N ILE A 99 -1.48 -14.81 10.31
CA ILE A 99 -1.52 -16.15 10.90
C ILE A 99 -2.97 -16.63 10.85
N GLU A 100 -3.19 -17.82 10.31
CA GLU A 100 -4.52 -18.42 10.18
C GLU A 100 -4.66 -19.64 11.08
N PHE A 101 -5.78 -19.73 11.79
CA PHE A 101 -6.20 -20.88 12.59
C PHE A 101 -7.52 -21.39 12.03
N ARG A 102 -7.56 -22.67 11.65
CA ARG A 102 -8.75 -23.33 11.12
C ARG A 102 -9.17 -24.45 12.06
N ALA A 103 -10.47 -24.58 12.31
CA ALA A 103 -11.02 -25.65 13.13
C ALA A 103 -12.39 -26.09 12.62
N SER A 104 -12.56 -27.39 12.34
CA SER A 104 -13.86 -27.96 12.01
C SER A 104 -14.79 -27.89 13.22
N THR A 105 -15.98 -27.32 13.04
CA THR A 105 -17.04 -27.27 14.06
C THR A 105 -18.32 -27.90 13.55
N LYS A 106 -19.29 -28.15 14.44
CA LYS A 106 -20.62 -28.61 14.05
C LYS A 106 -21.40 -27.63 13.17
N TYR A 107 -20.92 -26.40 13.00
CA TYR A 107 -21.51 -25.35 12.17
C TYR A 107 -20.72 -25.07 10.88
N GLY A 108 -19.68 -25.87 10.60
CA GLY A 108 -18.76 -25.65 9.49
C GLY A 108 -17.33 -25.32 9.95
N GLU A 109 -16.48 -24.96 9.00
CA GLU A 109 -15.10 -24.55 9.26
C GLU A 109 -15.07 -23.18 9.94
N LEU A 110 -14.50 -23.12 11.14
CA LEU A 110 -14.17 -21.88 11.82
C LEU A 110 -12.78 -21.43 11.37
N GLU A 111 -12.69 -20.21 10.85
CA GLU A 111 -11.43 -19.54 10.51
C GLU A 111 -11.23 -18.33 11.44
N ILE A 112 -10.08 -18.28 12.10
CA ILE A 112 -9.63 -17.15 12.93
C ILE A 112 -8.29 -16.69 12.37
N THR A 113 -8.14 -15.39 12.11
CA THR A 113 -6.88 -14.83 11.57
C THR A 113 -6.33 -13.74 12.48
N ILE A 114 -4.99 -13.70 12.62
CA ILE A 114 -4.27 -12.58 13.24
C ILE A 114 -3.74 -11.72 12.10
N ASN A 115 -4.24 -10.48 12.03
CA ASN A 115 -3.83 -9.54 11.01
C ASN A 115 -2.48 -8.89 11.36
N LEU A 116 -1.41 -9.37 10.74
CA LEU A 116 -0.06 -8.80 10.89
C LEU A 116 0.25 -7.73 9.84
N SER A 117 -0.64 -7.50 8.87
CA SER A 117 -0.46 -6.50 7.83
C SER A 117 -0.61 -5.06 8.34
N LYS A 118 -1.23 -4.86 9.51
CA LYS A 118 -1.40 -3.56 10.14
C LYS A 118 -0.74 -3.58 11.53
N PRO A 119 0.57 -3.29 11.61
CA PRO A 119 1.25 -3.25 12.90
C PRO A 119 0.59 -2.21 13.81
N GLU A 120 0.55 -2.48 15.11
CA GLU A 120 0.19 -1.44 16.09
C GLU A 120 1.13 -0.24 15.92
N LYS A 121 0.62 0.97 16.15
CA LYS A 121 1.39 2.20 15.97
C LYS A 121 2.70 2.14 16.74
N ASP A 122 3.82 2.39 16.06
CA ASP A 122 5.13 2.50 16.70
C ASP A 122 5.07 3.60 17.79
N PRO A 123 5.61 3.38 19.00
CA PRO A 123 5.78 4.43 20.01
C PRO A 123 6.37 5.74 19.47
N LYS A 124 7.25 5.68 18.47
CA LYS A 124 7.79 6.85 17.77
C LYS A 124 6.72 7.62 17.01
N THR A 125 5.84 6.93 16.29
CA THR A 125 4.69 7.54 15.60
C THR A 125 3.74 8.17 16.61
N ILE A 126 3.45 7.51 17.72
CA ILE A 126 2.61 8.05 18.81
C ILE A 126 3.23 9.33 19.40
N ALA A 127 4.54 9.34 19.62
CA ALA A 127 5.25 10.51 20.14
C ALA A 127 5.20 11.68 19.15
N ALA A 128 5.36 11.42 17.84
CA ALA A 128 5.25 12.44 16.80
C ALA A 128 3.82 13.01 16.70
N GLU A 129 2.80 12.16 16.73
CA GLU A 129 1.39 12.57 16.70
C GLU A 129 0.99 13.43 17.91
N LYS A 130 1.56 13.17 19.10
CA LYS A 130 1.33 13.99 20.30
C LYS A 130 1.83 15.44 20.17
N LEU A 131 2.81 15.69 19.30
CA LEU A 131 3.36 17.03 19.08
C LEU A 131 2.57 17.82 18.04
N VAL A 132 1.71 17.16 17.27
CA VAL A 132 0.83 17.82 16.31
C VAL A 132 -0.26 18.56 17.09
N LYS A 133 -0.33 19.89 16.92
CA LYS A 133 -1.41 20.68 17.52
C LYS A 133 -2.74 20.13 17.04
N ALA A 134 -3.60 19.75 17.99
CA ALA A 134 -4.97 19.36 17.70
C ALA A 134 -5.65 20.48 16.89
N THR A 135 -5.95 20.21 15.63
CA THR A 135 -6.82 21.06 14.83
C THR A 135 -8.24 20.87 15.35
N ASN A 136 -9.00 21.96 15.43
CA ASN A 136 -10.37 21.95 15.98
C ASN A 136 -11.38 21.15 15.10
N TYR A 137 -10.89 20.42 14.09
CA TYR A 137 -11.65 19.69 13.11
C TYR A 137 -10.87 18.47 12.57
N PRO A 138 -11.55 17.34 12.30
CA PRO A 138 -12.95 17.08 12.64
C PRO A 138 -13.11 16.81 14.14
N LYS A 139 -14.29 17.12 14.70
CA LYS A 139 -14.60 16.91 16.13
C LYS A 139 -14.50 15.45 16.57
N CYS A 140 -14.63 14.52 15.60
CA CYS A 140 -14.42 13.09 15.77
C CYS A 140 -14.06 12.47 14.42
N LEU A 141 -13.45 11.27 14.40
CA LEU A 141 -13.06 10.58 13.17
C LEU A 141 -14.22 10.26 12.21
N LEU A 142 -15.46 10.25 12.71
CA LEU A 142 -16.68 9.99 11.95
C LEU A 142 -17.47 11.26 11.63
N CYS A 143 -16.99 12.41 12.07
CA CYS A 143 -17.70 13.67 11.96
C CYS A 143 -17.27 14.35 10.65
N MET A 144 -18.03 14.13 9.58
CA MET A 144 -18.06 15.01 8.39
C MET A 144 -19.10 16.10 8.56
#